data_AF-A0A845UR08-F1
#
_entry.id   AF-A0A845UR08-F1
#
_cell.length_a   1.000
_cell.length_b   1.000
_cell.length_c   1.000
_cell.angle_alpha   90.00
_cell.angle_beta   90.00
_cell.angle_gamma   90.00
#
_symmetry.space_group_name_H-M   'P 1'
#
loop_
_entity.id
_entity.type
_entity.pdbx_description
1 polymer ?
#
loop_
_entity_poly.entity_id
_entity_poly.type
_entity_poly.pdbx_seq_one_letter_code
_entity_poly.pdbx_strand_id
1 'polypeptide(L)'
;MISLDIEKLAEWYSKLPSDFQKAIESDLPDPDDEVLKTFAKDLAELEVVELKEFFDESTAALTKLGRIGRIRLLSALSKRTYPYQVKSFKEIVEDPEEGEDGATGQSQSQVLFIEDLKAFSEAVAARTFKNQNLDTIALSALNEAALEHEAAPAPPSGPPTS
;
A
#
# COMPACT_ATOMS: atom_id res chain seq x y z
N MET A 1 -15.72 14.16 9.04
CA MET A 1 -15.29 13.39 10.21
C MET A 1 -14.32 12.33 9.73
N ILE A 2 -13.06 12.35 10.20
CA ILE A 2 -12.12 11.24 9.98
C ILE A 2 -12.48 10.20 11.04
N SER A 3 -12.93 9.01 10.64
CA SER A 3 -13.35 7.99 11.59
C SER A 3 -12.57 6.71 11.34
N LEU A 4 -12.12 6.10 12.43
CA LEU A 4 -11.40 4.83 12.43
C LEU A 4 -12.33 3.77 13.03
N ASP A 5 -12.69 2.78 12.21
CA ASP A 5 -13.51 1.64 12.62
C ASP A 5 -12.58 0.45 12.90
N ILE A 6 -12.12 0.36 14.16
CA ILE A 6 -11.12 -0.62 14.59
C ILE A 6 -11.66 -2.05 14.47
N GLU A 7 -12.93 -2.25 14.82
CA GLU A 7 -13.61 -3.55 14.75
C GLU A 7 -13.62 -4.12 13.32
N LYS A 8 -13.69 -3.25 12.30
CA LYS A 8 -13.69 -3.66 10.89
C LYS A 8 -12.30 -3.78 10.26
N LEU A 9 -11.22 -3.49 10.98
CA LEU A 9 -9.86 -3.59 10.43
C LEU A 9 -9.49 -5.03 10.07
N ALA A 10 -9.86 -6.00 10.91
CA ALA A 10 -9.61 -7.41 10.64
C ALA A 10 -10.34 -7.89 9.37
N GLU A 11 -11.61 -7.51 9.23
CA GLU A 11 -12.40 -7.83 8.03
C GLU A 11 -11.78 -7.17 6.78
N TRP A 12 -11.37 -5.90 6.88
CA TRP A 12 -10.71 -5.21 5.78
C TRP A 12 -9.38 -5.88 5.38
N TYR A 13 -8.55 -6.23 6.35
CA TYR A 13 -7.28 -6.92 6.10
C TYR A 13 -7.47 -8.28 5.41
N SER A 14 -8.49 -9.04 5.83
CA SER A 14 -8.78 -10.35 5.23
C SER A 14 -9.14 -10.28 3.73
N LYS A 15 -9.62 -9.13 3.27
CA LYS A 15 -9.97 -8.87 1.86
C LYS A 15 -8.77 -8.43 1.02
N LEU A 16 -7.65 -8.10 1.65
CA LEU A 16 -6.45 -7.73 0.91
C LEU A 16 -5.84 -8.94 0.20
N PRO A 17 -5.22 -8.74 -0.97
CA PRO A 17 -4.45 -9.79 -1.63
C PRO A 17 -3.31 -10.33 -0.74
N SER A 18 -2.92 -11.60 -0.95
CA SER A 18 -1.95 -12.28 -0.08
C SER A 18 -0.55 -11.67 -0.10
N ASP A 19 -0.16 -11.03 -1.20
CA ASP A 19 1.04 -10.20 -1.34
C ASP A 19 1.01 -8.97 -0.44
N PHE A 20 -0.13 -8.28 -0.37
CA PHE A 20 -0.34 -7.17 0.56
C PHE A 20 -0.33 -7.66 2.01
N GLN A 21 -0.98 -8.77 2.28
CA GLN A 21 -1.00 -9.34 3.63
C GLN A 21 0.42 -9.67 4.12
N LYS A 22 1.26 -10.23 3.24
CA LYS A 22 2.66 -10.54 3.53
C LYS A 22 3.54 -9.31 3.71
N ALA A 23 3.45 -8.33 2.81
CA ALA A 23 4.29 -7.13 2.88
C ALA A 23 3.93 -6.22 4.07
N ILE A 24 2.66 -6.20 4.44
CA ILE A 24 2.20 -5.36 5.55
C ILE A 24 2.58 -5.98 6.90
N GLU A 25 2.67 -7.32 7.01
CA GLU A 25 2.94 -8.03 8.28
C GLU A 25 2.06 -7.52 9.43
N SER A 26 0.85 -8.08 9.52
CA SER A 26 -0.23 -7.51 10.31
C SER A 26 -0.02 -7.58 11.83
N ASP A 27 0.21 -6.43 12.46
CA ASP A 27 -0.16 -6.16 13.86
C ASP A 27 -1.58 -5.59 13.90
N LEU A 28 -2.58 -6.45 14.17
CA LEU A 28 -3.96 -5.97 14.37
C LEU A 28 -4.07 -5.29 15.74
N PRO A 29 -4.64 -4.08 15.82
CA PRO A 29 -4.89 -3.41 17.09
C PRO A 29 -5.96 -4.15 17.91
N ASP A 30 -5.84 -4.07 19.23
CA ASP A 30 -6.87 -4.51 20.16
C ASP A 30 -8.08 -3.54 20.09
N PRO A 31 -9.28 -4.00 19.68
CA PRO A 31 -10.47 -3.15 19.62
C PRO A 31 -10.92 -2.63 20.99
N ASP A 32 -10.52 -3.29 22.08
CA ASP A 32 -10.89 -2.89 23.44
C ASP A 32 -9.87 -1.93 24.09
N ASP A 33 -8.79 -1.55 23.41
CA ASP A 33 -7.78 -0.63 23.96
C ASP A 33 -8.34 0.79 24.12
N GLU A 34 -8.42 1.24 25.37
CA GLU A 34 -8.96 2.55 25.74
C GLU A 34 -8.15 3.74 25.17
N VAL A 35 -6.84 3.57 24.93
CA VAL A 35 -6.00 4.58 24.26
C VAL A 35 -6.44 4.73 22.81
N LEU A 36 -6.73 3.62 22.13
CA LEU A 36 -7.20 3.65 20.74
C LEU A 36 -8.63 4.18 20.62
N LYS A 37 -9.51 3.88 21.58
CA LYS A 37 -10.86 4.46 21.63
C LYS A 37 -10.83 5.98 21.82
N THR A 38 -9.98 6.46 22.72
CA THR A 38 -9.78 7.90 22.95
C THR A 38 -9.21 8.57 21.71
N PHE A 39 -8.13 8.01 21.15
CA PHE A 39 -7.52 8.48 19.91
C PHE A 39 -8.53 8.55 18.74
N ALA A 40 -9.35 7.51 18.56
CA ALA A 40 -10.35 7.47 17.49
C ALA A 40 -11.44 8.53 17.68
N LYS A 41 -11.81 8.85 18.93
CA LYS A 41 -12.75 9.91 19.24
C LYS A 41 -12.15 11.28 18.95
N ASP A 42 -10.96 11.56 19.44
CA ASP A 42 -10.28 12.85 19.28
C ASP A 42 -10.01 13.13 17.79
N LEU A 43 -9.53 12.12 17.06
CA LEU A 43 -9.33 12.18 15.60
C LEU A 43 -10.62 12.52 14.84
N ALA A 44 -11.77 12.13 15.36
CA ALA A 44 -13.05 12.36 14.70
C ALA A 44 -13.52 13.81 14.85
N GLU A 45 -13.13 14.47 15.93
CA GLU A 45 -13.44 15.88 16.21
C GLU A 45 -12.38 16.84 15.62
N LEU A 46 -11.20 16.30 15.25
CA LEU A 46 -10.04 17.06 14.79
C LEU A 46 -10.23 17.79 13.45
N GLU A 47 -9.69 19.00 13.37
CA GLU A 47 -9.56 19.75 12.12
C GLU A 47 -8.34 19.33 11.29
N VAL A 48 -8.45 19.41 9.96
CA VAL A 48 -7.38 18.92 9.05
C VAL A 48 -6.07 19.69 9.20
N VAL A 49 -6.13 20.96 9.62
CA VAL A 49 -4.93 21.80 9.79
C VAL A 49 -4.09 21.41 11.00
N GLU A 50 -4.64 20.64 11.94
CA GLU A 50 -4.00 20.25 13.21
C GLU A 50 -3.45 18.81 13.18
N LEU A 51 -3.53 18.13 12.03
CA LEU A 51 -3.22 16.71 11.92
C LEU A 51 -1.79 16.36 12.32
N LYS A 52 -0.81 17.18 11.93
CA LYS A 52 0.60 16.89 12.19
C LYS A 52 0.89 16.88 13.69
N GLU A 53 0.52 17.96 14.38
CA GLU A 53 0.73 18.12 15.81
C GLU A 53 -0.01 17.02 16.60
N PHE A 54 -1.26 16.76 16.24
CA PHE A 54 -2.04 15.67 16.82
C PHE A 54 -1.36 14.30 16.68
N PHE A 55 -0.81 13.98 15.50
CA PHE A 55 -0.12 12.71 15.28
C PHE A 55 1.22 12.62 16.00
N ASP A 56 1.95 13.72 16.12
CA ASP A 56 3.18 13.77 16.89
C ASP A 56 2.91 13.52 18.39
N GLU A 57 1.86 14.14 18.94
CA GLU A 57 1.42 13.91 20.33
C GLU A 57 0.84 12.51 20.55
N SER A 58 0.19 11.94 19.53
CA SER A 58 -0.49 10.64 19.57
C SER A 58 0.38 9.47 19.09
N THR A 59 1.71 9.62 19.06
CA THR A 59 2.63 8.60 18.54
C THR A 59 2.45 7.22 19.22
N ALA A 60 2.15 7.19 20.52
CA ALA A 60 1.88 5.96 21.24
C ALA A 60 0.61 5.24 20.73
N ALA A 61 -0.45 6.01 20.44
CA ALA A 61 -1.67 5.47 19.86
C ALA A 61 -1.43 4.97 18.42
N LEU A 62 -0.66 5.70 17.62
CA LEU A 62 -0.27 5.28 16.27
C LEU A 62 0.56 3.98 16.27
N THR A 63 1.41 3.80 17.27
CA THR A 63 2.18 2.57 17.44
C THR A 63 1.23 1.40 17.75
N LYS A 64 0.34 1.57 18.73
CA LYS A 64 -0.68 0.57 19.11
C LYS A 64 -1.68 0.25 17.99
N LEU A 65 -1.98 1.24 17.15
CA LEU A 65 -2.88 1.11 16.02
C LEU A 65 -2.37 0.08 14.99
N GLY A 66 -1.06 -0.18 15.01
CA GLY A 66 -0.41 -1.12 14.10
C GLY A 66 -0.39 -0.59 12.66
N ARG A 67 0.40 -1.25 11.82
CA ARG A 67 0.58 -0.83 10.42
C ARG A 67 -0.73 -0.85 9.64
N ILE A 68 -1.57 -1.86 9.87
CA ILE A 68 -2.89 -2.01 9.23
C ILE A 68 -3.77 -0.78 9.49
N GLY A 69 -3.90 -0.41 10.76
CA GLY A 69 -4.74 0.70 11.16
C GLY A 69 -4.17 2.03 10.66
N ARG A 70 -2.85 2.21 10.67
CA ARG A 70 -2.20 3.40 10.10
C ARG A 70 -2.37 3.52 8.58
N ILE A 71 -2.25 2.44 7.82
CA ILE A 71 -2.56 2.44 6.37
C ILE A 71 -4.02 2.79 6.13
N ARG A 72 -4.94 2.24 6.92
CA ARG A 72 -6.37 2.57 6.82
C ARG A 72 -6.64 4.04 7.13
N LEU A 73 -5.98 4.57 8.15
CA LEU A 73 -6.02 5.98 8.53
C LEU A 73 -5.51 6.87 7.38
N LEU A 74 -4.35 6.57 6.79
CA LEU A 74 -3.82 7.30 5.64
C LEU A 74 -4.80 7.33 4.46
N SER A 75 -5.50 6.23 4.19
CA SER A 75 -6.55 6.18 3.17
C SER A 75 -7.76 7.07 3.50
N ALA A 76 -8.15 7.17 4.77
CA ALA A 76 -9.23 8.07 5.19
C ALA A 76 -8.80 9.54 5.12
N LEU A 77 -7.56 9.84 5.50
CA LEU A 77 -6.97 11.17 5.44
C LEU A 77 -6.86 11.67 4.01
N SER A 78 -6.31 10.86 3.09
CA SER A 78 -6.14 11.25 1.69
C SER A 78 -7.46 11.61 1.02
N LYS A 79 -8.54 10.87 1.31
CA LYS A 79 -9.90 11.20 0.85
C LYS A 79 -10.42 12.54 1.39
N ARG A 80 -9.99 12.94 2.58
CA ARG A 80 -10.43 14.17 3.24
C ARG A 80 -9.62 15.39 2.80
N THR A 81 -8.33 15.20 2.58
CA THR A 81 -7.39 16.27 2.24
C THR A 81 -7.36 16.55 0.75
N TYR A 82 -7.55 15.54 -0.12
CA TYR A 82 -7.56 15.76 -1.56
C TYR A 82 -8.88 16.37 -2.05
N PRO A 83 -8.85 17.31 -3.02
CA PRO A 83 -7.69 17.95 -3.65
C PRO A 83 -7.21 19.24 -2.97
N TYR A 84 -7.87 19.70 -1.91
CA TYR A 84 -7.76 21.09 -1.43
C TYR A 84 -6.71 21.32 -0.33
N GLN A 85 -6.44 20.31 0.49
CA GLN A 85 -5.59 20.38 1.69
C GLN A 85 -4.42 19.40 1.60
N VAL A 86 -3.88 19.23 0.38
CA VAL A 86 -2.76 18.33 0.10
C VAL A 86 -1.51 18.70 0.90
N LYS A 87 -1.32 19.99 1.24
CA LYS A 87 -0.20 20.44 2.08
C LYS A 87 -0.22 19.78 3.47
N SER A 88 -1.35 19.80 4.16
CA SER A 88 -1.49 19.16 5.48
C SER A 88 -1.27 17.65 5.42
N PHE A 89 -1.64 17.01 4.30
CA PHE A 89 -1.33 15.60 4.09
C PHE A 89 0.18 15.37 3.93
N LYS A 90 0.85 16.17 3.09
CA LYS A 90 2.29 16.09 2.83
C LYS A 90 3.11 16.27 4.11
N GLU A 91 2.70 17.17 5.00
CA GLU A 91 3.35 17.39 6.30
C GLU A 91 3.39 16.13 7.20
N ILE A 92 2.54 15.12 6.92
CA ILE A 92 2.46 13.87 7.68
C ILE A 92 3.27 12.75 7.01
N VAL A 93 3.47 12.81 5.68
CA VAL A 93 3.96 11.67 4.89
C VAL A 93 5.17 11.97 4.01
N GLU A 94 5.59 13.22 3.86
CA GLU A 94 6.78 13.60 3.12
C GLU A 94 7.94 13.91 4.07
N ASP A 95 9.15 13.63 3.60
CA ASP A 95 10.37 14.07 4.26
C ASP A 95 10.37 15.60 4.32
N PRO A 96 10.71 16.21 5.47
CA PRO A 96 11.01 17.63 5.47
C PRO A 96 12.18 17.82 4.50
N GLU A 97 11.99 18.60 3.42
CA GLU A 97 13.08 18.96 2.53
C GLU A 97 14.23 19.53 3.38
N GLU A 98 15.47 19.11 3.10
CA GLU A 98 16.68 19.63 3.73
C GLU A 98 16.74 21.16 3.51
N GLY A 99 16.08 21.92 4.38
CA GLY A 99 16.20 23.36 4.46
C GLY A 99 17.56 23.74 5.03
N GLU A 100 18.16 24.79 4.47
CA GLU A 100 19.50 25.32 4.77
C GLU A 100 19.82 25.65 6.24
N ASP A 101 18.89 25.45 7.18
CA ASP A 101 19.10 25.69 8.61
C ASP A 101 18.85 24.42 9.43
N GLY A 102 19.76 23.45 9.29
CA GLY A 102 20.39 22.65 10.37
C GLY A 102 19.56 21.92 11.44
N ALA A 103 18.24 21.99 11.44
CA ALA A 103 17.38 21.35 12.40
C ALA A 103 16.02 21.07 11.76
N THR A 104 15.71 19.80 11.53
CA THR A 104 14.36 19.21 11.70
C THR A 104 14.45 17.73 11.36
N GLY A 105 14.79 16.91 12.35
CA GLY A 105 14.66 15.46 12.22
C GLY A 105 13.19 15.08 11.95
N GLN A 106 12.96 14.07 11.12
CA GLN A 106 11.63 13.48 10.94
C GLN A 106 11.02 13.15 12.31
N SER A 107 9.73 13.47 12.49
CA SER A 107 9.03 13.05 13.70
C SER A 107 8.79 11.54 13.69
N GLN A 108 8.67 10.93 14.86
CA GLN A 108 8.46 9.49 14.96
C GLN A 108 7.15 9.05 14.28
N SER A 109 6.10 9.89 14.32
CA SER A 109 4.83 9.63 13.62
C SER A 109 5.02 9.62 12.09
N GLN A 110 5.81 10.55 11.54
CA GLN A 110 6.16 10.59 10.10
C GLN A 110 6.92 9.35 9.69
N VAL A 111 7.92 8.92 10.48
CA VAL A 111 8.68 7.69 10.21
C VAL A 111 7.74 6.49 10.10
N LEU A 112 6.77 6.36 11.03
CA LEU A 112 5.78 5.28 10.98
C LEU A 112 4.99 5.31 9.67
N PHE A 113 4.46 6.46 9.26
CA PHE A 113 3.66 6.57 8.05
C PHE A 113 4.46 6.36 6.77
N ILE A 114 5.71 6.84 6.71
CA ILE A 114 6.60 6.64 5.56
C ILE A 114 6.92 5.16 5.39
N GLU A 115 7.27 4.46 6.47
CA GLU A 115 7.54 3.02 6.42
C GLU A 115 6.30 2.22 6.00
N ASP A 116 5.11 2.64 6.44
CA ASP A 116 3.85 2.01 6.02
C ASP A 116 3.56 2.23 4.53
N LEU A 117 3.85 3.44 4.00
CA LEU A 117 3.73 3.73 2.57
C LEU A 117 4.73 2.92 1.73
N LYS A 118 5.97 2.76 2.20
CA LYS A 118 6.98 1.92 1.56
C LYS A 118 6.52 0.47 1.48
N ALA A 119 6.06 -0.10 2.60
CA ALA A 119 5.55 -1.47 2.66
C ALA A 119 4.35 -1.67 1.72
N PHE A 120 3.43 -0.70 1.69
CA PHE A 120 2.28 -0.75 0.76
C PHE A 120 2.73 -0.62 -0.71
N SER A 121 3.67 0.25 -1.01
CA SER A 121 4.24 0.43 -2.35
C SER A 121 4.97 -0.81 -2.84
N GLU A 122 5.72 -1.48 -1.97
CA GLU A 122 6.39 -2.74 -2.28
C GLU A 122 5.38 -3.84 -2.65
N ALA A 123 4.26 -3.93 -1.91
CA ALA A 123 3.18 -4.85 -2.23
C ALA A 123 2.58 -4.58 -3.63
N VAL A 124 2.32 -3.31 -3.95
CA VAL A 124 1.83 -2.88 -5.26
C VAL A 124 2.83 -3.21 -6.37
N ALA A 125 4.11 -2.92 -6.15
CA ALA A 125 5.18 -3.16 -7.10
C ALA A 125 5.31 -4.67 -7.40
N ALA A 126 5.35 -5.51 -6.37
CA ALA A 126 5.42 -6.96 -6.50
C ALA A 126 4.28 -7.51 -7.39
N ARG A 127 3.09 -6.92 -7.31
CA ARG A 127 1.94 -7.30 -8.15
C ARG A 127 2.09 -6.84 -9.60
N THR A 128 2.56 -5.62 -9.82
CA THR A 128 2.81 -5.07 -11.15
C THR A 128 3.84 -5.92 -11.91
N PHE A 129 4.94 -6.30 -11.24
CA PHE A 129 5.97 -7.17 -11.81
C PHE A 129 5.48 -8.60 -12.07
N LYS A 130 4.63 -9.17 -11.20
CA LYS A 130 4.00 -10.49 -11.45
C LYS A 130 3.08 -10.48 -12.67
N ASN A 131 2.28 -9.43 -12.84
CA ASN A 131 1.37 -9.31 -13.98
C ASN A 131 2.13 -9.10 -15.30
N GLN A 132 3.17 -8.27 -15.31
CA GLN A 132 4.01 -8.08 -16.50
C GLN A 132 4.74 -9.36 -16.92
N ASN A 133 5.21 -10.16 -15.96
CA ASN A 133 5.81 -11.46 -16.26
C ASN A 133 4.80 -12.48 -16.77
N LEU A 134 3.56 -12.49 -16.28
CA LEU A 134 2.50 -13.35 -16.81
C LEU A 134 2.16 -13.02 -18.27
N ASP A 135 2.06 -11.73 -18.61
CA ASP A 135 1.82 -11.31 -20.00
C ASP A 135 3.00 -11.70 -20.91
N THR A 136 4.23 -11.57 -20.42
CA THR A 136 5.44 -11.95 -21.16
C THR A 136 5.53 -13.47 -21.35
N ILE A 137 5.23 -14.26 -20.32
CA ILE A 137 5.21 -15.73 -20.40
C ILE A 137 4.07 -16.20 -21.32
N ALA A 138 2.89 -15.57 -21.26
CA ALA A 138 1.78 -15.89 -22.15
C ALA A 138 2.10 -15.56 -23.62
N LEU A 139 2.77 -14.44 -23.90
CA LEU A 139 3.26 -14.08 -25.23
C LEU A 139 4.35 -15.04 -25.73
N SER A 140 5.29 -15.44 -24.87
CA SER A 140 6.32 -16.43 -25.20
C SER A 140 5.73 -17.81 -25.49
N ALA A 141 4.77 -18.28 -24.68
CA ALA A 141 4.09 -19.56 -24.89
C ALA A 141 3.23 -19.56 -26.17
N LEU A 142 2.58 -18.45 -26.50
CA LEU A 142 1.87 -18.30 -27.78
C LEU A 142 2.82 -18.30 -28.98
N ASN A 143 3.99 -17.67 -28.87
CA ASN A 143 5.00 -17.69 -29.93
C ASN A 143 5.64 -19.08 -30.09
N GLU A 144 5.93 -19.81 -29.01
CA GLU A 144 6.42 -21.19 -29.08
C GLU A 144 5.38 -22.13 -29.70
N ALA A 145 4.10 -22.03 -29.31
CA ALA A 145 3.02 -22.81 -29.90
C ALA A 145 2.79 -22.50 -31.39
N ALA A 146 3.00 -21.24 -31.81
CA ALA A 146 2.92 -20.85 -33.22
C ALA A 146 4.07 -21.44 -34.06
N LEU A 147 5.27 -21.52 -33.50
CA LEU A 147 6.45 -22.11 -34.17
C LEU A 147 6.36 -23.64 -34.29
N GLU A 148 5.78 -24.32 -33.31
CA GLU A 148 5.55 -25.77 -33.39
C GLU A 148 4.51 -26.15 -34.46
N HIS A 149 3.57 -25.26 -34.77
CA HIS A 149 2.52 -25.51 -35.76
C HIS A 149 2.98 -25.29 -37.22
N GLU A 150 4.09 -24.60 -37.44
CA GLU A 150 4.68 -24.35 -38.77
C GLU A 150 5.65 -25.46 -39.22
N ALA A 151 6.06 -26.34 -38.31
CA ALA A 151 7.06 -27.39 -38.54
C ALA A 151 6.46 -28.76 -38.92
N ALA A 152 5.31 -28.83 -39.61
CA ALA A 152 4.84 -30.06 -40.22
C ALA A 152 5.52 -30.26 -41.59
N PRO A 153 6.49 -31.18 -41.76
CA PRO A 153 7.11 -31.41 -43.06
C PRO A 153 6.09 -31.97 -44.05
N ALA A 154 6.06 -31.41 -45.25
CA ALA A 154 5.27 -31.92 -46.36
C ALA A 154 5.56 -33.43 -46.58
N PRO A 155 4.54 -34.26 -46.84
CA PRO A 155 4.74 -35.69 -47.04
C PRO A 155 5.69 -35.94 -48.23
N PRO A 156 6.59 -36.94 -48.15
CA PRO A 156 7.56 -37.20 -49.19
C PRO A 156 6.85 -37.53 -50.50
N SER A 157 7.07 -36.70 -51.51
CA SER A 157 6.69 -36.99 -52.89
C SER A 157 7.40 -38.27 -53.34
N GLY A 158 6.60 -39.32 -53.55
CA GLY A 158 7.07 -40.62 -54.00
C GLY A 158 7.81 -40.56 -55.34
N PRO A 159 8.68 -41.53 -55.63
CA PRO A 159 9.51 -41.50 -56.82
C PRO A 159 8.66 -41.61 -58.10
N PRO A 160 9.04 -40.92 -59.19
CA PRO A 160 8.38 -41.10 -60.47
C PRO A 160 8.66 -42.52 -60.98
N THR A 161 7.60 -43.28 -61.20
CA THR A 161 7.66 -44.52 -61.98
C THR A 161 7.90 -44.14 -63.44
N SER A 162 9.08 -44.47 -63.96
CA SER A 162 9.33 -45.21 -65.21
C SER A 162 10.80 -45.18 -65.60
#